data_AF-A0A3N5T1F0-F1
#
_entry.id   AF-A0A3N5T1F0-F1
#
_cell.length_a   1.000
_cell.length_b   1.000
_cell.length_c   1.000
_cell.angle_alpha   90.00
_cell.angle_beta   90.00
_cell.angle_gamma   90.00
#
_symmetry.space_group_name_H-M   'P 1'
#
loop_
_entity.id
_entity.type
_entity.pdbx_description
1 polymer ?
#
loop_
_entity_poly.entity_id
_entity_poly.type
_entity_poly.pdbx_seq_one_letter_code
_entity_poly.pdbx_strand_id
1 'polypeptide(L)'
;MYADSPFLDPEIIKDMLDVHLRYLAEFTYSENLPRGYSCELIAHELVKSLPESDGTMLPLSEVVRSNINQFDVELYYRDPDIREKRLSFRSGDRRERRIMENIISITGKKPSYAEIGQIINENPQTLHVGPSYLEIELTGRCDLDCVFCFRKKLSSEHGDMQTGLFERLIEGLAFFALPYSLCYGGSGEPLMHGSFYELTSRALREPLLKNLVVETNGLLAGENFASFVRSADDERLRVIVNLNAIDQSTYAALHGTDHFERVHRNVLALREALPGKENLYVQVLKINETEP
;
A
#
# COMPACT_ATOMS: atom_id res chain seq x y z
N MET A 1 14.90 -21.59 2.91
CA MET A 1 14.05 -21.57 1.69
C MET A 1 12.60 -21.52 2.11
N TYR A 2 11.75 -20.75 1.43
CA TYR A 2 10.32 -20.68 1.76
C TYR A 2 9.53 -21.71 0.94
N ALA A 3 8.65 -22.46 1.61
CA ALA A 3 7.85 -23.52 0.96
C ALA A 3 6.83 -22.98 -0.06
N ASP A 4 6.53 -21.68 -0.01
CA ASP A 4 5.60 -20.98 -0.90
C ASP A 4 6.29 -20.37 -2.14
N SER A 5 7.50 -20.80 -2.50
CA SER A 5 8.28 -20.25 -3.61
C SER A 5 8.34 -21.23 -4.80
N PRO A 6 7.23 -21.44 -5.55
CA PRO A 6 7.21 -22.42 -6.63
C PRO A 6 8.18 -22.07 -7.76
N PHE A 7 8.52 -20.79 -7.94
CA PHE A 7 9.41 -20.30 -8.99
C PHE A 7 10.90 -20.31 -8.60
N LEU A 8 11.27 -20.86 -7.42
CA LEU A 8 12.66 -20.86 -6.91
C LEU A 8 13.65 -21.43 -7.92
N ASP A 9 14.64 -20.68 -8.35
CA ASP A 9 15.55 -21.10 -9.41
C ASP A 9 16.79 -21.79 -8.84
N PRO A 10 16.98 -23.11 -9.05
CA PRO A 10 18.10 -23.84 -8.49
C PRO A 10 19.47 -23.33 -8.96
N GLU A 11 19.57 -22.77 -10.17
CA GLU A 11 20.83 -22.22 -10.67
C GLU A 11 21.21 -20.96 -9.90
N ILE A 12 20.24 -20.09 -9.64
CA ILE A 12 20.43 -18.91 -8.78
C ILE A 12 20.87 -19.35 -7.38
N ILE A 13 20.22 -20.35 -6.78
CA ILE A 13 20.57 -20.80 -5.43
C ILE A 13 21.99 -21.35 -5.38
N LYS A 14 22.40 -22.10 -6.42
CA LYS A 14 23.76 -22.61 -6.54
C LYS A 14 24.77 -21.45 -6.67
N ASP A 15 24.53 -20.50 -7.56
CA ASP A 15 25.40 -19.34 -7.76
C ASP A 15 25.53 -18.50 -6.46
N MET A 16 24.42 -18.31 -5.75
CA MET A 16 24.40 -17.64 -4.44
C MET A 16 25.22 -18.40 -3.39
N LEU A 17 25.10 -19.73 -3.35
CA LEU A 17 25.85 -20.57 -2.42
C LEU A 17 27.35 -20.54 -2.73
N ASP A 18 27.73 -20.54 -4.00
CA ASP A 18 29.13 -20.44 -4.42
C ASP A 18 29.75 -19.10 -3.98
N VAL A 19 29.00 -17.99 -4.08
CA VAL A 19 29.43 -16.68 -3.55
C VAL A 19 29.55 -16.72 -2.03
N HIS A 20 28.51 -17.19 -1.34
CA HIS A 20 28.46 -17.27 0.12
C HIS A 20 29.64 -18.06 0.70
N LEU A 21 29.94 -19.23 0.12
CA LEU A 21 31.03 -20.10 0.58
C LEU A 21 32.41 -19.57 0.18
N ARG A 22 32.55 -18.97 -1.01
CA ARG A 22 33.83 -18.44 -1.48
C ARG A 22 34.35 -17.31 -0.61
N TYR A 23 33.45 -16.43 -0.17
CA TYR A 23 33.80 -15.26 0.62
C TYR A 23 33.56 -15.44 2.12
N LEU A 24 33.11 -16.64 2.54
CA LEU A 24 32.82 -16.97 3.94
C LEU A 24 31.84 -15.96 4.58
N ALA A 25 30.85 -15.51 3.81
CA ALA A 25 29.90 -14.52 4.24
C ALA A 25 29.02 -15.05 5.37
N GLU A 26 28.69 -14.22 6.36
CA GLU A 26 27.70 -14.54 7.38
C GLU A 26 26.28 -14.48 6.82
N PHE A 27 26.05 -13.60 5.85
CA PHE A 27 24.75 -13.41 5.21
C PHE A 27 24.91 -13.13 3.71
N THR A 28 24.11 -13.80 2.87
CA THR A 28 24.07 -13.51 1.43
C THR A 28 22.65 -13.41 0.95
N TYR A 29 22.36 -12.35 0.20
CA TYR A 29 21.02 -12.10 -0.34
C TYR A 29 21.08 -11.35 -1.66
N SER A 30 19.93 -11.20 -2.31
CA SER A 30 19.83 -10.40 -3.52
C SER A 30 18.89 -9.20 -3.32
N GLU A 31 19.31 -8.07 -3.88
CA GLU A 31 18.50 -6.84 -3.94
C GLU A 31 17.65 -6.78 -5.20
N ASN A 32 18.14 -7.26 -6.35
CA ASN A 32 17.44 -7.14 -7.63
C ASN A 32 16.53 -8.33 -7.96
N LEU A 33 16.82 -9.51 -7.40
CA LEU A 33 15.99 -10.68 -7.62
C LEU A 33 14.71 -10.62 -6.79
N PRO A 34 13.54 -10.82 -7.41
CA PRO A 34 12.29 -10.86 -6.67
C PRO A 34 12.25 -12.08 -5.76
N ARG A 35 11.56 -11.91 -4.63
CA ARG A 35 11.27 -13.01 -3.71
C ARG A 35 10.60 -14.14 -4.47
N GLY A 36 10.97 -15.38 -4.18
CA GLY A 36 10.41 -16.56 -4.83
C GLY A 36 11.29 -17.12 -5.95
N TYR A 37 12.20 -16.32 -6.52
CA TYR A 37 13.26 -16.81 -7.42
C TYR A 37 14.59 -17.05 -6.68
N SER A 38 14.91 -16.18 -5.72
CA SER A 38 16.09 -16.24 -4.85
C SER A 38 15.72 -16.65 -3.42
N CYS A 39 16.75 -16.83 -2.59
CA CYS A 39 16.62 -17.03 -1.15
C CYS A 39 17.59 -16.11 -0.38
N GLU A 40 17.54 -16.21 0.94
CA GLU A 40 18.56 -15.64 1.83
C GLU A 40 19.38 -16.81 2.38
N LEU A 41 20.71 -16.67 2.36
CA LEU A 41 21.66 -17.62 2.92
C LEU A 41 22.23 -17.03 4.21
N ILE A 42 22.28 -17.85 5.25
CA ILE A 42 22.72 -17.45 6.59
C ILE A 42 23.72 -18.51 7.04
N ALA A 43 24.90 -18.09 7.45
CA ALA A 43 25.91 -18.97 8.01
C ALA A 43 25.43 -19.55 9.36
N HIS A 44 25.85 -20.78 9.65
CA HIS A 44 25.48 -21.46 10.89
C HIS A 44 25.99 -20.73 12.14
N GLU A 45 27.18 -20.16 12.04
CA GLU A 45 27.83 -19.36 13.08
C GLU A 45 27.00 -18.14 13.45
N LEU A 46 26.44 -17.44 12.45
CA LEU A 46 25.54 -16.32 12.67
C LEU A 46 24.25 -16.79 13.35
N VAL A 47 23.66 -17.91 12.95
CA VAL A 47 22.45 -18.44 13.62
C VAL A 47 22.72 -18.75 15.10
N LYS A 48 23.90 -19.28 15.42
CA LYS A 48 24.31 -19.59 16.81
C LYS A 48 24.58 -18.37 17.67
N SER A 49 24.97 -17.24 17.09
CA SER A 49 25.22 -16.01 17.84
C SER A 49 23.94 -15.27 18.19
N LEU A 50 22.79 -15.66 17.62
CA LEU A 50 21.52 -15.02 17.90
C LEU A 50 21.01 -15.38 19.30
N PRO A 51 20.51 -14.39 20.05
CA PRO A 51 19.82 -14.64 21.30
C PRO A 51 18.54 -15.47 21.07
N GLU A 52 18.07 -16.16 22.11
CA GLU A 52 16.77 -16.84 22.05
C GLU A 52 15.66 -15.81 21.81
N SER A 53 14.82 -16.06 20.80
CA SER A 53 13.79 -15.14 20.36
C SER A 53 12.58 -15.17 21.30
N ASP A 54 12.15 -14.01 21.77
CA ASP A 54 10.94 -13.84 22.61
C ASP A 54 9.70 -13.39 21.81
N GLY A 55 9.70 -13.60 20.48
CA GLY A 55 8.58 -13.26 19.60
C GLY A 55 8.41 -11.76 19.31
N THR A 56 9.17 -10.88 19.98
CA THR A 56 9.20 -9.43 19.72
C THR A 56 10.36 -9.00 18.83
N MET A 57 11.29 -9.90 18.54
CA MET A 57 12.45 -9.61 17.70
C MET A 57 12.09 -9.47 16.22
N LEU A 58 12.71 -8.48 15.58
CA LEU A 58 12.65 -8.31 14.13
C LEU A 58 13.19 -9.55 13.40
N PRO A 59 12.71 -9.84 12.18
CA PRO A 59 13.30 -10.85 11.32
C PRO A 59 14.81 -10.60 11.14
N LEU A 60 15.61 -11.67 11.20
CA LEU A 60 17.08 -11.58 11.11
C LEU A 60 17.55 -10.78 9.90
N SER A 61 16.91 -10.98 8.75
CA SER A 61 17.27 -10.27 7.52
C SER A 61 17.05 -8.75 7.61
N GLU A 62 16.09 -8.29 8.40
CA GLU A 62 15.87 -6.86 8.65
C GLU A 62 16.96 -6.28 9.56
N VAL A 63 17.35 -7.04 10.59
CA VAL A 63 18.45 -6.67 11.50
C VAL A 63 19.77 -6.56 10.74
N VAL A 64 20.10 -7.56 9.93
CA VAL A 64 21.33 -7.60 9.13
C VAL A 64 21.36 -6.46 8.11
N ARG A 65 20.26 -6.23 7.38
CA ARG A 65 20.18 -5.13 6.39
C ARG A 65 20.30 -3.75 7.03
N SER A 66 19.74 -3.56 8.22
CA SER A 66 19.83 -2.29 8.96
C SER A 66 21.23 -2.04 9.53
N ASN A 67 22.04 -3.09 9.71
CA ASN A 67 23.35 -3.04 10.33
C ASN A 67 24.42 -3.71 9.44
N ILE A 68 24.35 -3.51 8.12
CA ILE A 68 25.17 -4.25 7.15
C ILE A 68 26.68 -4.17 7.40
N ASN A 69 27.16 -3.08 8.01
CA ASN A 69 28.58 -2.88 8.34
C ASN A 69 29.06 -3.72 9.55
N GLN A 70 28.15 -4.40 10.25
CA GLN A 70 28.46 -5.24 11.42
C GLN A 70 28.50 -6.73 11.08
N PHE A 71 28.20 -7.10 9.83
CA PHE A 71 28.14 -8.47 9.37
C PHE A 71 28.96 -8.62 8.09
N ASP A 72 29.54 -9.79 7.86
CA ASP A 72 30.13 -10.12 6.56
C ASP A 72 29.01 -10.46 5.58
N VAL A 73 28.62 -9.47 4.75
CA VAL A 73 27.46 -9.56 3.86
C VAL A 73 27.86 -9.55 2.39
N GLU A 74 27.33 -10.51 1.63
CA GLU A 74 27.48 -10.57 0.19
C GLU A 74 26.17 -10.29 -0.55
N LEU A 75 26.26 -9.49 -1.61
CA LEU A 75 25.13 -9.15 -2.47
C LEU A 75 25.21 -9.94 -3.77
N TYR A 76 24.18 -10.74 -4.03
CA TYR A 76 24.04 -11.45 -5.28
C TYR A 76 23.18 -10.67 -6.28
N TYR A 77 23.69 -10.54 -7.50
CA TYR A 77 23.04 -9.86 -8.60
C TYR A 77 22.98 -10.75 -9.83
N ARG A 78 21.88 -10.66 -10.58
CA ARG A 78 21.68 -11.38 -11.85
C ARG A 78 20.71 -10.66 -12.76
N ASP A 79 21.02 -10.57 -14.05
CA ASP A 79 20.09 -10.07 -15.07
C ASP A 79 19.03 -11.13 -15.46
N PRO A 80 17.81 -10.71 -15.85
CA PRO A 80 17.36 -9.33 -16.04
C PRO A 80 16.84 -8.67 -14.74
N ASP A 81 17.06 -7.37 -14.53
CA ASP A 81 16.41 -6.63 -13.44
C ASP A 81 14.93 -6.37 -13.77
N ILE A 82 14.02 -6.83 -12.89
CA ILE A 82 12.56 -6.66 -13.02
C ILE A 82 11.91 -6.02 -11.78
N ARG A 83 12.71 -5.34 -10.95
CA ARG A 83 12.22 -4.71 -9.71
C ARG A 83 11.10 -3.70 -9.93
N GLU A 84 11.09 -3.03 -11.08
CA GLU A 84 10.05 -2.07 -11.45
C GLU A 84 8.66 -2.70 -11.55
N LYS A 85 8.60 -4.03 -11.79
CA LYS A 85 7.34 -4.78 -11.79
C LYS A 85 6.78 -5.03 -10.39
N ARG A 86 7.59 -4.85 -9.33
CA ARG A 86 7.24 -5.05 -7.91
C ARG A 86 6.58 -6.40 -7.63
N LEU A 87 7.07 -7.46 -8.27
CA LEU A 87 6.52 -8.81 -8.14
C LEU A 87 7.19 -9.59 -7.02
N SER A 88 6.41 -10.46 -6.40
CA SER A 88 6.88 -11.48 -5.47
C SER A 88 6.35 -12.85 -5.92
N PHE A 89 7.21 -13.74 -6.38
CA PHE A 89 6.82 -15.06 -6.89
C PHE A 89 6.53 -16.05 -5.74
N ARG A 90 5.69 -15.62 -4.78
CA ARG A 90 5.28 -16.37 -3.61
C ARG A 90 3.81 -16.74 -3.70
N SER A 91 3.50 -18.03 -3.61
CA SER A 91 2.14 -18.55 -3.77
C SER A 91 1.24 -18.28 -2.57
N GLY A 92 1.80 -17.77 -1.46
CA GLY A 92 1.02 -17.36 -0.29
C GLY A 92 0.12 -16.15 -0.55
N ASP A 93 0.53 -15.24 -1.44
CA ASP A 93 -0.34 -14.14 -1.89
C ASP A 93 -1.18 -14.60 -3.10
N ARG A 94 -2.49 -14.35 -3.04
CA ARG A 94 -3.45 -14.80 -4.06
C ARG A 94 -3.20 -14.16 -5.43
N ARG A 95 -2.74 -12.91 -5.46
CA ARG A 95 -2.45 -12.17 -6.69
C ARG A 95 -1.22 -12.74 -7.35
N GLU A 96 -0.16 -12.92 -6.58
CA GLU A 96 1.10 -13.49 -7.05
C GLU A 96 0.93 -14.92 -7.53
N ARG A 97 0.14 -15.71 -6.80
CA ARG A 97 -0.28 -17.04 -7.25
C ARG A 97 -0.95 -16.99 -8.62
N ARG A 98 -1.92 -16.09 -8.85
CA ARG A 98 -2.61 -15.98 -10.14
C ARG A 98 -1.65 -15.54 -11.26
N ILE A 99 -0.73 -14.63 -10.97
CA ILE A 99 0.30 -14.21 -11.93
C ILE A 99 1.16 -15.41 -12.33
N MET A 100 1.62 -16.20 -11.35
CA MET A 100 2.40 -17.42 -11.61
C MET A 100 1.61 -18.47 -12.39
N GLU A 101 0.33 -18.69 -12.07
CA GLU A 101 -0.56 -19.59 -12.81
C GLU A 101 -0.71 -19.14 -14.28
N ASN A 102 -0.87 -17.84 -14.53
CA ASN A 102 -0.93 -17.27 -15.88
C ASN A 102 0.37 -17.48 -16.64
N ILE A 103 1.52 -17.25 -16.00
CA ILE A 103 2.84 -17.46 -16.60
C ILE A 103 3.05 -18.93 -16.97
N ILE A 104 2.71 -19.87 -16.08
CA ILE A 104 2.77 -21.31 -16.38
C ILE A 104 1.82 -21.67 -17.52
N SER A 105 0.60 -21.12 -17.54
CA SER A 105 -0.38 -21.40 -18.59
C SER A 105 0.09 -20.99 -19.98
N ILE A 106 0.88 -19.91 -20.10
CA ILE A 106 1.41 -19.42 -21.38
C ILE A 106 2.66 -20.21 -21.79
N THR A 107 3.56 -20.44 -20.85
CA THR A 107 4.88 -21.03 -21.13
C THR A 107 4.86 -22.57 -21.13
N GLY A 108 3.84 -23.18 -20.54
CA GLY A 108 3.71 -24.63 -20.34
C GLY A 108 4.66 -25.21 -19.29
N LYS A 109 5.51 -24.39 -18.66
CA LYS A 109 6.51 -24.81 -17.68
C LYS A 109 6.73 -23.72 -16.63
N LYS A 110 7.54 -24.03 -15.62
CA LYS A 110 8.14 -23.00 -14.78
C LYS A 110 9.32 -22.37 -15.53
N PRO A 111 9.32 -21.06 -15.77
CA PRO A 111 10.45 -20.39 -16.41
C PRO A 111 11.62 -20.19 -15.44
N SER A 112 12.85 -20.23 -15.95
CA SER A 112 14.01 -19.77 -15.20
C SER A 112 13.94 -18.24 -15.02
N TYR A 113 14.76 -17.70 -14.12
CA TYR A 113 14.79 -16.26 -13.94
C TYR A 113 15.25 -15.51 -15.19
N ALA A 114 16.19 -16.09 -15.94
CA ALA A 114 16.70 -15.47 -17.17
C ALA A 114 15.59 -15.26 -18.23
N GLU A 115 14.56 -16.12 -18.23
CA GLU A 115 13.43 -16.05 -19.17
C GLU A 115 12.34 -15.05 -18.71
N ILE A 116 12.25 -14.73 -17.41
CA ILE A 116 11.06 -14.08 -16.83
C ILE A 116 10.80 -12.68 -17.39
N GLY A 117 11.86 -11.90 -17.59
CA GLY A 117 11.76 -10.53 -18.11
C GLY A 117 11.16 -10.50 -19.51
N GLN A 118 11.64 -11.39 -20.39
CA GLN A 118 11.11 -11.53 -21.75
C GLN A 118 9.65 -12.00 -21.74
N ILE A 119 9.34 -13.04 -20.94
CA ILE A 119 7.98 -13.59 -20.85
C ILE A 119 6.98 -12.52 -20.44
N ILE A 120 7.29 -11.73 -19.41
CA ILE A 120 6.42 -10.64 -18.93
C ILE A 120 6.27 -9.55 -19.97
N ASN A 121 7.35 -9.16 -20.65
CA ASN A 121 7.31 -8.11 -21.68
C ASN A 121 6.49 -8.53 -22.91
N GLU A 122 6.59 -9.79 -23.32
CA GLU A 122 5.79 -10.34 -24.43
C GLU A 122 4.35 -10.63 -24.02
N ASN A 123 4.09 -10.83 -22.72
CA ASN A 123 2.78 -11.22 -22.18
C ASN A 123 2.36 -10.36 -20.97
N PRO A 124 2.20 -9.03 -21.12
CA PRO A 124 1.86 -8.13 -20.01
C PRO A 124 0.54 -8.47 -19.33
N GLN A 125 -0.39 -9.12 -20.04
CA GLN A 125 -1.65 -9.62 -19.49
C GLN A 125 -1.49 -10.59 -18.32
N THR A 126 -0.33 -11.24 -18.19
CA THR A 126 -0.02 -12.10 -17.03
C THR A 126 -0.11 -11.35 -15.71
N LEU A 127 0.19 -10.05 -15.70
CA LEU A 127 0.17 -9.19 -14.52
C LEU A 127 -1.23 -8.60 -14.26
N HIS A 128 -2.10 -8.57 -15.27
CA HIS A 128 -3.43 -7.93 -15.21
C HIS A 128 -4.49 -8.89 -14.66
N VAL A 129 -4.30 -9.37 -13.43
CA VAL A 129 -5.18 -10.38 -12.81
C VAL A 129 -6.43 -9.81 -12.13
N GLY A 130 -6.48 -8.49 -11.95
CA GLY A 130 -7.62 -7.76 -11.39
C GLY A 130 -7.19 -6.47 -10.69
N PRO A 131 -8.12 -5.56 -10.37
CA PRO A 131 -7.81 -4.33 -9.65
C PRO A 131 -7.17 -4.59 -8.28
N SER A 132 -6.17 -3.78 -7.90
CA SER A 132 -5.51 -3.85 -6.58
C SER A 132 -5.78 -2.61 -5.72
N TYR A 133 -6.04 -1.48 -6.35
CA TYR A 133 -6.36 -0.20 -5.74
C TYR A 133 -7.40 0.52 -6.57
N LEU A 134 -8.41 1.10 -5.93
CA LEU A 134 -9.42 1.92 -6.57
C LEU A 134 -9.57 3.23 -5.81
N GLU A 135 -9.45 4.33 -6.53
CA GLU A 135 -9.87 5.64 -6.06
C GLU A 135 -11.33 5.86 -6.48
N ILE A 136 -12.18 6.18 -5.51
CA ILE A 136 -13.63 6.30 -5.66
C ILE A 136 -14.03 7.69 -5.20
N GLU A 137 -14.51 8.50 -6.13
CA GLU A 137 -15.06 9.81 -5.82
C GLU A 137 -16.55 9.67 -5.46
N LEU A 138 -16.86 9.70 -4.16
CA LEU A 138 -18.25 9.58 -3.69
C LEU A 138 -19.08 10.79 -4.09
N THR A 139 -18.49 11.97 -4.17
CA THR A 139 -19.15 13.21 -4.57
C THR A 139 -18.11 14.20 -5.07
N GLY A 140 -18.47 15.01 -6.07
CA GLY A 140 -17.65 16.13 -6.53
C GLY A 140 -17.88 17.43 -5.74
N ARG A 141 -18.77 17.41 -4.75
CA ARG A 141 -19.09 18.57 -3.91
C ARG A 141 -17.99 18.78 -2.86
N CYS A 142 -17.57 20.03 -2.65
CA CYS A 142 -16.68 20.42 -1.56
C CYS A 142 -16.92 21.89 -1.19
N ASP A 143 -17.05 22.17 0.11
CA ASP A 143 -17.34 23.51 0.67
C ASP A 143 -16.12 24.45 0.72
N LEU A 144 -14.92 23.96 0.41
CA LEU A 144 -13.70 24.76 0.33
C LEU A 144 -13.38 25.14 -1.12
N ASP A 145 -12.65 26.24 -1.35
CA ASP A 145 -12.21 26.68 -2.68
C ASP A 145 -10.67 26.80 -2.79
N CYS A 146 -9.98 25.71 -2.44
CA CYS A 146 -8.52 25.74 -2.26
C CYS A 146 -7.76 26.18 -3.51
N VAL A 147 -6.73 27.02 -3.34
CA VAL A 147 -5.95 27.59 -4.45
C VAL A 147 -5.20 26.53 -5.28
N PHE A 148 -4.82 25.42 -4.67
CA PHE A 148 -4.12 24.30 -5.29
C PHE A 148 -5.05 23.21 -5.84
N CYS A 149 -6.37 23.34 -5.66
CA CYS A 149 -7.31 22.26 -5.99
C CYS A 149 -7.42 22.06 -7.50
N PHE A 150 -7.24 20.81 -7.96
CA PHE A 150 -7.40 20.48 -9.37
C PHE A 150 -8.85 20.60 -9.87
N ARG A 151 -9.84 20.62 -8.96
CA ARG A 151 -11.26 20.88 -9.28
C ARG A 151 -11.43 22.15 -10.12
N LYS A 152 -10.58 23.16 -9.91
CA LYS A 152 -10.57 24.41 -10.71
C LYS A 152 -10.24 24.21 -12.19
N LYS A 153 -9.70 23.05 -12.57
CA LYS A 153 -9.37 22.68 -13.97
C LYS A 153 -10.41 21.74 -14.59
N LEU A 154 -11.39 21.26 -13.83
CA LEU A 154 -12.44 20.39 -14.35
C LEU A 154 -13.44 21.21 -15.16
N SER A 155 -13.96 20.62 -16.25
CA SER A 155 -14.98 21.27 -17.08
C SER A 155 -16.33 21.40 -16.38
N SER A 156 -16.59 20.54 -15.39
CA SER A 156 -17.81 20.52 -14.60
C SER A 156 -17.59 19.74 -13.31
N GLU A 157 -18.23 20.17 -12.22
CA GLU A 157 -18.39 19.35 -11.02
C GLU A 157 -19.43 18.25 -11.30
N HIS A 158 -19.21 17.05 -10.75
CA HIS A 158 -20.20 15.99 -10.77
C HIS A 158 -20.93 15.86 -9.43
N GLY A 159 -22.14 15.33 -9.47
CA GLY A 159 -22.95 15.11 -8.28
C GLY A 159 -22.52 13.90 -7.46
N ASP A 160 -23.40 13.50 -6.55
CA ASP A 160 -23.21 12.34 -5.68
C ASP A 160 -23.28 11.02 -6.45
N MET A 161 -22.40 10.09 -6.11
CA MET A 161 -22.43 8.72 -6.58
C MET A 161 -23.72 8.03 -6.09
N GLN A 162 -24.50 7.47 -7.00
CA GLN A 162 -25.65 6.67 -6.61
C GLN A 162 -25.20 5.43 -5.82
N THR A 163 -25.84 5.16 -4.68
CA THR A 163 -25.53 3.99 -3.83
C THR A 163 -25.57 2.68 -4.61
N GLY A 164 -26.54 2.51 -5.51
CA GLY A 164 -26.61 1.33 -6.38
C GLY A 164 -25.45 1.17 -7.36
N LEU A 165 -24.76 2.25 -7.74
CA LEU A 165 -23.51 2.16 -8.53
C LEU A 165 -22.36 1.68 -7.65
N PHE A 166 -22.25 2.20 -6.43
CA PHE A 166 -21.26 1.74 -5.45
C PHE A 166 -21.41 0.25 -5.19
N GLU A 167 -22.64 -0.24 -5.00
CA GLU A 167 -22.88 -1.66 -4.76
C GLU A 167 -22.43 -2.56 -5.92
N ARG A 168 -22.77 -2.18 -7.15
CA ARG A 168 -22.29 -2.91 -8.34
C ARG A 168 -20.77 -2.89 -8.46
N LEU A 169 -20.12 -1.79 -8.06
CA LEU A 169 -18.66 -1.69 -8.04
C LEU A 169 -18.07 -2.70 -7.06
N ILE A 170 -18.57 -2.75 -5.82
CA ILE A 170 -18.08 -3.69 -4.81
C ILE A 170 -18.35 -5.15 -5.22
N GLU A 171 -19.54 -5.46 -5.74
CA GLU A 171 -19.85 -6.79 -6.29
C GLU A 171 -18.92 -7.19 -7.43
N GLY A 172 -18.61 -6.25 -8.32
CA GLY A 172 -17.65 -6.46 -9.41
C GLY A 172 -16.23 -6.76 -8.92
N LEU A 173 -15.81 -6.17 -7.79
CA LEU A 173 -14.51 -6.48 -7.18
C LEU A 173 -14.47 -7.89 -6.59
N ALA A 174 -15.56 -8.34 -5.97
CA ALA A 174 -15.67 -9.68 -5.41
C ALA A 174 -15.49 -10.78 -6.46
N PHE A 175 -15.89 -10.53 -7.72
CA PHE A 175 -15.72 -11.47 -8.83
C PHE A 175 -14.26 -11.89 -9.06
N PHE A 176 -13.30 -10.98 -8.84
CA PHE A 176 -11.88 -11.31 -9.02
C PHE A 176 -11.35 -12.25 -7.92
N ALA A 177 -12.03 -12.36 -6.77
CA ALA A 177 -11.59 -13.11 -5.60
C ALA A 177 -10.18 -12.73 -5.11
N LEU A 178 -9.77 -11.49 -5.40
CA LEU A 178 -8.45 -10.94 -5.11
C LEU A 178 -8.57 -9.81 -4.08
N PRO A 179 -7.59 -9.67 -3.17
CA PRO A 179 -7.57 -8.54 -2.26
C PRO A 179 -7.37 -7.20 -3.00
N TYR A 180 -8.02 -6.15 -2.50
CA TYR A 180 -7.97 -4.80 -3.04
C TYR A 180 -7.97 -3.75 -1.92
N SER A 181 -7.54 -2.52 -2.24
CA SER A 181 -7.70 -1.35 -1.38
C SER A 181 -8.60 -0.32 -2.05
N LEU A 182 -9.36 0.41 -1.24
CA LEU A 182 -10.20 1.52 -1.70
C LEU A 182 -9.65 2.82 -1.12
N CYS A 183 -9.82 3.91 -1.87
CA CYS A 183 -9.61 5.26 -1.39
C CYS A 183 -10.82 6.11 -1.75
N TYR A 184 -11.43 6.75 -0.76
CA TYR A 184 -12.38 7.83 -0.99
C TYR A 184 -11.59 9.12 -1.09
N GLY A 185 -11.48 9.63 -2.32
CA GLY A 185 -10.67 10.78 -2.69
C GLY A 185 -11.16 11.37 -4.00
N GLY A 186 -10.32 12.17 -4.65
CA GLY A 186 -10.64 12.85 -5.90
C GLY A 186 -10.97 14.33 -5.73
N SER A 187 -11.95 14.83 -6.47
CA SER A 187 -12.19 16.27 -6.65
C SER A 187 -13.09 16.91 -5.59
N GLY A 188 -13.93 16.12 -4.91
CA GLY A 188 -14.82 16.59 -3.84
C GLY A 188 -14.41 16.13 -2.43
N GLU A 189 -15.31 16.35 -1.47
CA GLU A 189 -15.16 15.96 -0.07
C GLU A 189 -16.06 14.75 0.23
N PRO A 190 -15.50 13.55 0.47
CA PRO A 190 -16.30 12.33 0.62
C PRO A 190 -17.30 12.42 1.79
N LEU A 191 -16.99 13.15 2.87
CA LEU A 191 -17.90 13.34 4.00
C LEU A 191 -19.15 14.18 3.67
N MET A 192 -19.22 14.83 2.50
CA MET A 192 -20.42 15.53 2.02
C MET A 192 -21.46 14.59 1.40
N HIS A 193 -21.09 13.34 1.11
CA HIS A 193 -22.00 12.38 0.52
C HIS A 193 -23.05 11.92 1.54
N GLY A 194 -24.33 12.04 1.21
CA GLY A 194 -25.43 11.76 2.14
C GLY A 194 -25.45 10.33 2.71
N SER A 195 -24.94 9.36 1.93
CA SER A 195 -24.78 7.95 2.35
C SER A 195 -23.34 7.59 2.75
N PHE A 196 -22.45 8.55 3.06
CA PHE A 196 -21.04 8.27 3.37
C PHE A 196 -20.86 7.11 4.38
N TYR A 197 -21.56 7.18 5.52
CA TYR A 197 -21.44 6.17 6.57
C TYR A 197 -21.95 4.79 6.13
N GLU A 198 -23.06 4.75 5.38
CA GLU A 198 -23.63 3.52 4.81
C GLU A 198 -22.65 2.85 3.84
N LEU A 199 -22.09 3.63 2.91
CA LEU A 199 -21.12 3.15 1.92
C LEU A 199 -19.81 2.69 2.58
N THR A 200 -19.36 3.40 3.62
CA THR A 200 -18.18 3.03 4.40
C THR A 200 -18.40 1.71 5.14
N SER A 201 -19.53 1.56 5.87
CA SER A 201 -19.89 0.30 6.51
C SER A 201 -20.09 -0.85 5.51
N ARG A 202 -20.56 -0.55 4.30
CA ARG A 202 -20.65 -1.54 3.23
C ARG A 202 -19.27 -2.02 2.79
N ALA A 203 -18.34 -1.11 2.53
CA ALA A 203 -16.97 -1.45 2.15
C ALA A 203 -16.24 -2.25 3.23
N LEU A 204 -16.33 -1.83 4.50
CA LEU A 204 -15.67 -2.51 5.62
C LEU A 204 -16.18 -3.95 5.84
N ARG A 205 -17.40 -4.27 5.40
CA ARG A 205 -17.91 -5.66 5.45
C ARG A 205 -17.26 -6.59 4.42
N GLU A 206 -16.48 -6.07 3.48
CA GLU A 206 -15.85 -6.90 2.45
C GLU A 206 -14.64 -7.67 2.99
N PRO A 207 -14.62 -9.01 2.86
CA PRO A 207 -13.53 -9.83 3.39
C PRO A 207 -12.23 -9.69 2.57
N LEU A 208 -12.32 -9.18 1.34
CA LEU A 208 -11.17 -8.98 0.46
C LEU A 208 -10.59 -7.56 0.54
N LEU A 209 -11.24 -6.66 1.29
CA LEU A 209 -10.73 -5.32 1.53
C LEU A 209 -9.48 -5.39 2.41
N LYS A 210 -8.34 -4.92 1.87
CA LYS A 210 -7.09 -4.73 2.61
C LYS A 210 -7.07 -3.41 3.37
N ASN A 211 -7.42 -2.31 2.71
CA ASN A 211 -7.44 -0.98 3.30
C ASN A 211 -8.58 -0.16 2.71
N LEU A 212 -9.21 0.66 3.54
CA LEU A 212 -10.08 1.75 3.11
C LEU A 212 -9.46 3.06 3.58
N VAL A 213 -9.02 3.88 2.63
CA VAL A 213 -8.50 5.22 2.90
C VAL A 213 -9.60 6.23 2.69
N VAL A 214 -9.75 7.19 3.61
CA VAL A 214 -10.63 8.35 3.46
C VAL A 214 -9.75 9.59 3.45
N GLU A 215 -9.63 10.22 2.29
CA GLU A 215 -8.98 11.52 2.12
C GLU A 215 -10.03 12.61 2.32
N THR A 216 -9.80 13.48 3.31
CA THR A 216 -10.75 14.53 3.70
C THR A 216 -10.03 15.84 3.94
N ASN A 217 -10.70 16.96 3.68
CA ASN A 217 -10.24 18.29 4.12
C ASN A 217 -10.40 18.50 5.64
N GLY A 218 -11.05 17.56 6.33
CA GLY A 218 -11.20 17.55 7.78
C GLY A 218 -12.27 18.49 8.33
N LEU A 219 -12.95 19.28 7.50
CA LEU A 219 -13.98 20.23 7.93
C LEU A 219 -15.22 19.53 8.52
N LEU A 220 -15.66 18.46 7.85
CA LEU A 220 -16.81 17.64 8.24
C LEU A 220 -16.42 16.43 9.10
N ALA A 221 -15.14 16.24 9.38
CA ALA A 221 -14.59 15.17 10.20
C ALA A 221 -14.82 15.38 11.72
N GLY A 222 -15.99 15.89 12.10
CA GLY A 222 -16.36 16.16 13.50
C GLY A 222 -16.84 14.92 14.26
N GLU A 223 -17.60 15.16 15.35
CA GLU A 223 -18.01 14.09 16.28
C GLU A 223 -18.77 12.93 15.63
N ASN A 224 -19.59 13.19 14.60
CA ASN A 224 -20.30 12.11 13.91
C ASN A 224 -19.32 11.14 13.23
N PHE A 225 -18.26 11.66 12.60
CA PHE A 225 -17.24 10.82 12.00
C PHE A 225 -16.36 10.15 13.05
N ALA A 226 -15.96 10.87 14.10
CA ALA A 226 -15.22 10.30 15.22
C ALA A 226 -15.98 9.15 15.92
N SER A 227 -17.29 9.32 16.13
CA SER A 227 -18.17 8.30 16.70
C SER A 227 -18.31 7.10 15.76
N PHE A 228 -18.43 7.34 14.45
CA PHE A 228 -18.47 6.29 13.45
C PHE A 228 -17.19 5.44 13.45
N VAL A 229 -16.01 6.07 13.37
CA VAL A 229 -14.73 5.33 13.32
C VAL A 229 -14.49 4.54 14.61
N ARG A 230 -14.85 5.11 15.76
CA ARG A 230 -14.79 4.43 17.06
C ARG A 230 -15.72 3.22 17.13
N SER A 231 -16.92 3.34 16.54
CA SER A 231 -17.90 2.26 16.51
C SER A 231 -17.54 1.17 15.51
N ALA A 232 -16.89 1.54 14.41
CA ALA A 232 -16.41 0.60 13.41
C ALA A 232 -15.23 -0.23 13.94
N ASP A 233 -14.33 0.41 14.71
CA ASP A 233 -13.14 -0.21 15.33
C ASP A 233 -12.38 -1.13 14.36
N ASP A 234 -12.14 -0.63 13.14
CA ASP A 234 -11.58 -1.41 12.05
C ASP A 234 -10.20 -0.88 11.67
N GLU A 235 -9.16 -1.68 11.90
CA GLU A 235 -7.76 -1.34 11.61
C GLU A 235 -7.50 -1.06 10.13
N ARG A 236 -8.39 -1.51 9.22
CA ARG A 236 -8.26 -1.28 7.79
C ARG A 236 -8.70 0.12 7.38
N LEU A 237 -9.47 0.82 8.23
CA LEU A 237 -9.90 2.19 7.98
C LEU A 237 -8.76 3.16 8.30
N ARG A 238 -8.35 3.94 7.31
CA ARG A 238 -7.30 4.95 7.41
C ARG A 238 -7.86 6.29 6.98
N VAL A 239 -7.50 7.34 7.70
CA VAL A 239 -7.94 8.71 7.42
C VAL A 239 -6.71 9.55 7.11
N ILE A 240 -6.75 10.25 5.98
CA ILE A 240 -5.77 11.25 5.60
C ILE A 240 -6.47 12.61 5.62
N VAL A 241 -6.02 13.50 6.50
CA VAL A 241 -6.55 14.86 6.60
C VAL A 241 -5.64 15.82 5.86
N ASN A 242 -6.15 16.41 4.78
CA ASN A 242 -5.48 17.42 3.97
C ASN A 242 -5.61 18.79 4.64
N LEU A 243 -4.66 19.15 5.50
CA LEU A 243 -4.70 20.42 6.25
C LEU A 243 -4.06 21.57 5.49
N ASN A 244 -2.90 21.32 4.86
CA ASN A 244 -2.16 22.30 4.04
C ASN A 244 -2.02 23.70 4.68
N ALA A 245 -1.88 23.80 6.01
CA ALA A 245 -1.74 25.06 6.74
C ALA A 245 -1.17 24.82 8.14
N ILE A 246 -0.53 25.84 8.72
CA ILE A 246 0.03 25.78 10.08
C ILE A 246 -0.67 26.73 11.07
N ASP A 247 -1.46 27.66 10.55
CA ASP A 247 -2.25 28.62 11.33
C ASP A 247 -3.50 29.09 10.57
N GLN A 248 -4.33 29.91 11.22
CA GLN A 248 -5.55 30.48 10.64
C GLN A 248 -5.27 31.31 9.38
N SER A 249 -4.15 32.05 9.36
CA SER A 249 -3.83 32.97 8.26
C SER A 249 -3.47 32.21 6.98
N THR A 250 -2.61 31.21 7.10
CA THR A 250 -2.20 30.31 6.02
C THR A 250 -3.37 29.45 5.55
N TYR A 251 -4.22 28.98 6.48
CA TYR A 251 -5.43 28.24 6.13
C TYR A 251 -6.39 29.09 5.29
N ALA A 252 -6.71 30.31 5.74
CA ALA A 252 -7.60 31.21 5.01
C ALA A 252 -7.06 31.56 3.62
N ALA A 253 -5.76 31.81 3.51
CA ALA A 253 -5.10 32.11 2.24
C ALA A 253 -5.17 30.94 1.25
N LEU A 254 -5.03 29.71 1.74
CA LEU A 254 -4.94 28.52 0.89
C LEU A 254 -6.29 27.87 0.58
N HIS A 255 -7.25 27.93 1.49
CA HIS A 255 -8.57 27.28 1.38
C HIS A 255 -9.71 28.25 1.04
N GLY A 256 -9.47 29.57 1.10
CA GLY A 256 -10.43 30.63 0.79
C GLY A 256 -11.33 31.02 1.97
N THR A 257 -11.36 30.24 3.04
CA THR A 257 -12.10 30.50 4.29
C THR A 257 -11.28 30.06 5.50
N ASP A 258 -11.53 30.65 6.67
CA ASP A 258 -10.88 30.21 7.91
C ASP A 258 -11.73 29.17 8.66
N HIS A 259 -11.23 27.94 8.68
CA HIS A 259 -11.75 26.84 9.50
C HIS A 259 -10.64 26.11 10.26
N PHE A 260 -9.46 26.72 10.42
CA PHE A 260 -8.28 26.05 10.97
C PHE A 260 -8.53 25.41 12.33
N GLU A 261 -9.07 26.17 13.29
CA GLU A 261 -9.35 25.67 14.64
C GLU A 261 -10.35 24.52 14.64
N ARG A 262 -11.34 24.56 13.74
CA ARG A 262 -12.33 23.50 13.62
C ARG A 262 -11.68 22.22 13.11
N VAL A 263 -10.89 22.31 12.04
CA VAL A 263 -10.18 21.16 11.47
C VAL A 263 -9.16 20.61 12.48
N HIS A 264 -8.42 21.47 13.17
CA HIS A 264 -7.47 21.07 14.21
C HIS A 264 -8.16 20.28 15.34
N ARG A 265 -9.30 20.76 15.85
CA ARG A 265 -10.09 20.01 16.84
C ARG A 265 -10.58 18.67 16.30
N ASN A 266 -11.03 18.62 15.05
CA ASN A 266 -11.49 17.40 14.40
C ASN A 266 -10.36 16.36 14.28
N VAL A 267 -9.16 16.79 13.87
CA VAL A 267 -7.96 15.94 13.80
C VAL A 267 -7.61 15.36 15.17
N LEU A 268 -7.64 16.18 16.23
CA LEU A 268 -7.40 15.70 17.59
C LEU A 268 -8.47 14.69 18.03
N ALA A 269 -9.74 14.92 17.73
CA ALA A 269 -10.82 13.98 18.06
C ALA A 269 -10.66 12.65 17.30
N LEU A 270 -10.28 12.69 16.02
CA LEU A 270 -9.98 11.50 15.23
C LEU A 270 -8.80 10.70 15.77
N ARG A 271 -7.76 11.39 16.25
CA ARG A 271 -6.58 10.73 16.84
C ARG A 271 -6.96 9.89 18.06
N GLU A 272 -7.90 10.36 18.87
CA GLU A 272 -8.39 9.61 20.04
C GLU A 272 -9.42 8.54 19.67
N ALA A 273 -10.07 8.64 18.49
CA ALA A 273 -11.14 7.75 18.07
C ALA A 273 -10.65 6.55 17.23
N LEU A 274 -9.56 6.71 16.49
CA LEU A 274 -9.00 5.67 15.63
C LEU A 274 -8.16 4.66 16.45
N PRO A 275 -8.14 3.37 16.05
CA PRO A 275 -7.57 2.29 16.87
C PRO A 275 -6.05 2.35 17.01
N GLY A 276 -5.35 3.00 16.08
CA GLY A 276 -3.89 3.04 16.05
C GLY A 276 -3.31 4.30 15.42
N LYS A 277 -2.02 4.54 15.71
CA LYS A 277 -1.27 5.69 15.15
C LYS A 277 -1.10 5.62 13.63
N GLU A 278 -1.21 4.43 13.03
CA GLU A 278 -1.11 4.23 11.59
C GLU A 278 -2.44 4.41 10.85
N ASN A 279 -3.51 4.79 11.56
CA ASN A 279 -4.84 5.02 10.99
C ASN A 279 -5.14 6.49 10.71
N LEU A 280 -4.32 7.43 11.21
CA LEU A 280 -4.48 8.86 10.98
C LEU A 280 -3.20 9.48 10.44
N TYR A 281 -3.30 10.14 9.30
CA TYR A 281 -2.24 10.93 8.70
C TYR A 281 -2.72 12.36 8.49
N VAL A 282 -1.82 13.32 8.71
CA VAL A 282 -2.04 14.71 8.33
C VAL A 282 -1.12 14.99 7.16
N GLN A 283 -1.72 15.42 6.05
CA GLN A 283 -1.00 15.76 4.83
C GLN A 283 -0.89 17.28 4.68
N VAL A 284 0.33 17.72 4.39
CA VAL A 284 0.67 19.10 4.07
C VAL A 284 1.43 19.09 2.75
N LEU A 285 0.87 19.72 1.73
CA LEU A 285 1.52 19.93 0.45
C LEU A 285 2.73 20.83 0.65
N LYS A 286 3.85 20.48 0.01
CA LYS A 286 5.03 21.34 -0.05
C LYS A 286 4.91 22.30 -1.23
N ILE A 287 4.39 23.49 -0.95
CA ILE A 287 4.31 24.63 -1.87
C ILE A 287 4.97 25.86 -1.22
N ASN A 288 5.37 26.87 -2.01
CA ASN A 288 6.05 28.06 -1.49
C ASN A 288 5.27 28.72 -0.33
N GLU A 289 3.94 28.65 -0.39
CA GLU A 289 3.01 29.20 0.58
C GLU A 289 2.90 28.42 1.90
N THR A 290 3.51 27.22 1.96
CA THR A 290 3.52 26.33 3.13
C THR A 290 4.93 26.13 3.72
N GLU A 291 5.96 26.75 3.13
CA GLU A 291 7.31 26.76 3.69
C GLU A 291 7.42 27.89 4.73
N PRO A 292 8.01 27.61 5.92
CA PRO A 292 8.18 28.60 6.99
C PRO A 292 9.24 29.66 6.70
#